data_AF-A0A963KSX5-F1
#
_entry.id   AF-A0A963KSX5-F1
#
_cell.length_a   1.000
_cell.length_b   1.000
_cell.length_c   1.000
_cell.angle_alpha   90.00
_cell.angle_beta   90.00
_cell.angle_gamma   90.00
#
_symmetry.space_group_name_H-M   'P 1'
#
loop_
_entity.id
_entity.type
_entity.pdbx_description
1 polymer ?
#
loop_
_entity_poly.entity_id
_entity_poly.type
_entity_poly.pdbx_seq_one_letter_code
_entity_poly.pdbx_strand_id
1 'polypeptide(L)' 'MHPILKMVLARLGLGVLTLFVVSLIIFLGVELLPGDIAQEILGQSATPETVAALRKEMGL' A
#
# COMPACT_ATOMS: atom_id res chain seq x y z
N MET A 1 -33.15 21.57 -14.27
CA MET A 1 -32.00 20.70 -13.95
C MET A 1 -30.85 21.08 -14.88
N HIS A 2 -29.75 21.63 -14.37
CA HIS A 2 -28.67 22.15 -15.23
C HIS A 2 -27.86 20.99 -15.85
N PRO A 3 -27.93 20.77 -17.18
CA PRO A 3 -27.32 19.62 -17.85
C PRO A 3 -25.80 19.57 -17.68
N ILE A 4 -25.17 20.75 -17.57
CA ILE A 4 -23.73 20.90 -17.35
C ILE A 4 -23.33 20.34 -15.96
N LEU A 5 -24.10 20.65 -14.92
CA LEU A 5 -23.81 20.19 -13.56
C LEU A 5 -23.84 18.66 -13.46
N LYS A 6 -24.79 18.01 -14.15
CA LYS A 6 -24.89 16.56 -14.23
C LYS A 6 -23.67 15.94 -14.91
N MET A 7 -23.16 16.56 -15.98
CA MET A 7 -21.97 16.09 -16.70
C MET A 7 -20.69 16.24 -15.89
N VAL A 8 -20.55 17.35 -15.15
CA VAL A 8 -19.42 17.57 -14.25
C VAL A 8 -19.43 16.58 -13.09
N LEU A 9 -20.57 16.39 -12.41
CA LEU A 9 -20.72 15.42 -11.34
C LEU A 9 -20.43 13.98 -11.80
N ALA A 10 -20.89 13.60 -13.00
CA ALA A 10 -20.62 12.28 -13.55
C ALA A 10 -19.11 12.05 -13.77
N ARG A 11 -18.39 13.05 -14.30
CA ARG A 11 -16.93 12.96 -14.51
C ARG A 11 -16.16 12.93 -13.20
N LEU A 12 -16.54 13.76 -12.22
CA LEU A 12 -15.94 13.74 -10.90
C LEU A 12 -16.19 12.41 -10.19
N GLY A 13 -17.40 11.87 -10.28
CA GLY A 13 -17.73 10.55 -9.73
C GLY A 13 -16.88 9.43 -10.35
N LEU A 14 -16.70 9.43 -11.68
CA LEU A 14 -15.81 8.48 -12.36
C LEU A 14 -14.35 8.66 -11.94
N GLY A 15 -13.87 9.90 -11.81
CA GLY A 15 -12.52 10.19 -11.35
C GLY A 15 -12.27 9.69 -9.93
N VAL A 16 -13.17 9.99 -8.99
CA VAL A 16 -13.10 9.53 -7.60
C VAL A 16 -13.14 8.01 -7.53
N LEU A 17 -14.03 7.36 -8.28
CA LEU A 17 -14.10 5.90 -8.35
C LEU A 17 -12.78 5.30 -8.86
N THR A 18 -12.20 5.89 -9.90
CA THR A 18 -10.92 5.43 -10.46
C THR A 18 -9.80 5.54 -9.43
N LEU A 19 -9.68 6.69 -8.77
CA LEU A 19 -8.68 6.89 -7.71
C LEU A 19 -8.87 5.91 -6.54
N PHE A 20 -10.12 5.66 -6.14
CA PHE A 20 -10.44 4.71 -5.09
C PHE A 20 -10.02 3.28 -5.46
N VAL A 21 -10.34 2.83 -6.68
CA VAL A 21 -9.95 1.50 -7.17
C VAL A 21 -8.43 1.36 -7.25
N VAL A 22 -7.72 2.35 -7.79
CA VAL A 22 -6.26 2.34 -7.87
C VAL A 22 -5.64 2.33 -6.48
N SER A 23 -6.15 3.14 -5.54
CA SER A 23 -5.70 3.14 -4.15
C SER A 23 -5.86 1.77 -3.50
N LEU A 24 -7.00 1.10 -3.72
CA LEU A 24 -7.24 -0.22 -3.17
C LEU A 24 -6.28 -1.26 -3.76
N ILE A 25 -6.03 -1.21 -5.07
CA ILE A 25 -5.07 -2.08 -5.74
C ILE A 25 -3.67 -1.90 -5.17
N ILE A 26 -3.21 -0.65 -4.99
CA ILE A 26 -1.87 -0.38 -4.44
C ILE A 26 -1.79 -0.88 -2.99
N PHE A 27 -2.79 -0.55 -2.17
CA PHE A 27 -2.80 -0.95 -0.76
C PHE A 27 -2.76 -2.48 -0.61
N LEU A 28 -3.64 -3.19 -1.32
CA LEU A 28 -3.64 -4.65 -1.34
C LEU A 28 -2.33 -5.19 -1.92
N GLY A 29 -1.79 -4.57 -2.97
CA GLY A 29 -0.50 -4.95 -3.53
C GLY A 29 0.62 -4.87 -2.50
N VAL A 30 0.66 -3.80 -1.70
CA VAL A 30 1.66 -3.62 -0.64
C VAL A 30 1.45 -4.60 0.52
N GLU A 31 0.22 -4.83 0.95
CA GLU A 31 -0.08 -5.78 2.04
C GLU A 31 0.16 -7.24 1.62
N LEU A 32 0.01 -7.55 0.33
CA LEU A 32 0.32 -8.85 -0.25
C LEU A 32 1.81 -9.06 -0.51
N LEU A 33 2.64 -8.00 -0.55
CA LEU A 33 4.08 -8.15 -0.70
C LEU A 33 4.61 -8.86 0.56
N PRO A 34 5.11 -10.10 0.45
CA PRO A 34 5.69 -10.81 1.57
C PRO A 34 7.06 -10.16 1.85
N GLY A 35 7.09 -9.24 2.80
CA GLY A 35 8.30 -8.52 3.17
C GLY A 35 8.20 -7.98 4.59
N ASP A 36 8.73 -8.74 5.55
CA ASP A 36 9.13 -8.13 6.82
C ASP A 36 10.27 -7.17 6.50
N ILE A 37 10.13 -5.89 6.85
CA ILE A 37 11.16 -4.87 6.61
C ILE A 37 12.50 -5.33 7.23
N ALA A 38 12.48 -6.09 8.33
CA ALA A 38 13.69 -6.67 8.92
C ALA A 38 14.34 -7.73 8.00
N GLN A 39 13.56 -8.52 7.27
CA GLN A 39 14.08 -9.47 6.27
C GLN A 39 14.62 -8.75 5.03
N GLU A 40 13.93 -7.68 4.59
CA GLU A 40 14.40 -6.85 3.47
C GLU A 40 15.75 -6.18 3.79
N ILE A 41 15.92 -5.68 5.02
CA ILE A 41 17.16 -5.05 5.51
C ILE A 41 18.31 -6.07 5.61
N LEU A 42 18.03 -7.29 6.08
CA LEU A 42 19.05 -8.32 6.24
C LEU A 42 19.38 -9.06 4.93
N GLY A 43 18.48 -9.03 3.95
CA GLY A 43 18.68 -9.62 2.63
C GLY A 43 19.05 -11.11 2.72
N GLN A 44 20.19 -11.49 2.13
CA GLN A 44 20.67 -12.89 2.20
C GLN A 44 21.08 -13.35 3.61
N SER A 45 21.28 -12.42 4.54
CA SER A 45 21.62 -12.71 5.93
C SER A 45 20.37 -12.77 6.84
N ALA A 46 19.16 -12.77 6.28
CA ALA A 46 17.90 -12.87 7.00
C ALA A 46 17.68 -14.29 7.58
N THR A 47 18.54 -14.70 8.51
CA THR A 47 18.30 -15.88 9.34
C THR A 47 17.31 -15.52 10.48
N PRO A 48 16.58 -16.49 11.04
CA PRO A 48 15.64 -16.22 12.13
C PRO A 48 16.30 -15.52 13.31
N GLU A 49 17.57 -15.83 13.60
CA GLU A 49 18.34 -15.25 14.70
C GLU A 49 18.72 -13.79 14.44
N THR A 50 19.18 -13.46 13.22
CA THR A 50 19.56 -12.09 12.86
C THR A 50 18.35 -11.17 12.74
N VAL A 51 17.20 -11.68 12.26
CA VAL A 51 15.94 -10.93 12.25
C VAL A 51 15.47 -10.61 13.67
N ALA A 52 15.53 -11.57 14.59
CA ALA A 52 15.17 -11.35 15.99
C ALA A 52 16.12 -10.38 16.72
N ALA A 53 17.43 -10.46 16.42
CA ALA A 53 18.42 -9.53 16.95
C ALA A 53 18.17 -8.10 16.44
N LEU A 54 17.90 -7.95 15.14
CA LEU A 54 17.63 -6.65 14.53
C LEU A 54 16.33 -6.02 15.07
N ARG A 55 15.26 -6.81 15.24
CA ARG A 55 14.01 -6.35 15.88
C ARG A 55 14.28 -5.82 17.29
N LYS A 56 15.08 -6.56 18.06
CA LYS A 56 15.47 -6.18 19.43
C LYS A 56 16.33 -4.91 19.47
N GLU A 57 17.23 -4.70 18.52
CA GLU A 57 17.99 -3.44 18.39
C GLU A 57 17.11 -2.26 17.98
N MET A 58 16.11 -2.50 17.12
CA MET A 58 15.16 -1.48 16.68
C MET A 58 14.09 -1.10 17.72
N GLY A 59 14.02 -1.82 18.85
CA GLY A 59 13.06 -1.52 19.92
C GLY A 59 11.61 -1.93 19.60
N LEU A 60 11.42 -2.89 18.70
CA LEU A 60 10.14 -3.55 18.37
C LEU A 60 10.05 -4.92 19.02
#